data_AF-A0A1Y2X5Z9-F1
#
_entry.id   AF-A0A1Y2X5Z9-F1
#
_cell.length_a   1.000
_cell.length_b   1.000
_cell.length_c   1.000
_cell.angle_alpha   90.00
_cell.angle_beta   90.00
_cell.angle_gamma   90.00
#
_symmetry.space_group_name_H-M   'P 1'
#
loop_
_entity.id
_entity.type
_entity.pdbx_description
1 polymer ?
#
loop_
_entity_poly.entity_id
_entity_poly.type
_entity_poly.pdbx_seq_one_letter_code
_entity_poly.pdbx_strand_id
1 'polypeptide(L)'
;MPLPLHKIEAYRVEITQWYQTENFTQLQILNKLHVEYGFRTSIRSLQRALRSWNLHKNEQHINDVEAEIRELFEAGLKLRDIVRHLNQERLDINVNLRSVERRASQWGLYSYDPVAYTPALLAFVQYYFFTEGLKDDEMLTRLRYQHRVDIFYAFFVRIRVENNMSRKISSDEDRVQLMGALEDFFDNYQRRSDALADYGRGFIYALVRKNTKLPLPRQMIWEAYCRRYPEAVKVRKNITIVVRRARKFVVPGPNFMWFMDGYQKLQFAGLEIYGAIDAYSRRIIWCDVCRSVSLLANIMKQYLIFVIGLGFRPWYTRTDHGVESPFTARAQYDRVRVTEPKIEIVHPDGTLRV
;
A
#
# COMPACT_ATOMS: atom_id res chain seq x y z
N MET A 1 -34.36 34.66 -27.78
CA MET A 1 -34.79 33.42 -28.46
C MET A 1 -33.82 33.12 -29.60
N PRO A 2 -33.32 31.88 -29.80
CA PRO A 2 -32.52 31.54 -30.97
C PRO A 2 -33.42 31.60 -32.22
N LEU A 3 -33.00 32.34 -33.26
CA LEU A 3 -33.70 32.31 -34.55
C LEU A 3 -33.66 30.90 -35.16
N PRO A 4 -34.73 30.43 -35.81
CA PRO A 4 -34.78 29.12 -36.45
C PRO A 4 -33.73 29.01 -37.55
N LEU A 5 -33.07 27.84 -37.63
CA LEU A 5 -32.04 27.51 -38.64
C LEU A 5 -32.47 27.79 -40.09
N HIS A 6 -33.77 27.83 -40.36
CA HIS A 6 -34.31 28.02 -41.71
C HIS A 6 -33.89 29.34 -42.38
N LYS A 7 -33.54 30.38 -41.62
CA LYS A 7 -33.18 31.70 -42.20
C LYS A 7 -31.71 31.83 -42.61
N ILE A 8 -30.81 31.07 -41.98
CA ILE A 8 -29.37 31.10 -42.33
C ILE A 8 -29.05 30.19 -43.53
N GLU A 9 -29.91 29.21 -43.81
CA GLU A 9 -29.78 28.30 -44.97
C GLU A 9 -29.82 29.04 -46.30
N ALA A 10 -30.53 30.17 -46.37
CA ALA A 10 -30.61 31.01 -47.57
C ALA A 10 -29.25 31.59 -48.01
N TYR A 11 -28.28 31.68 -47.09
CA TYR A 11 -26.94 32.22 -47.35
C TYR A 11 -25.86 31.13 -47.34
N ARG A 12 -26.25 29.85 -47.46
CA ARG A 12 -25.33 28.73 -47.33
C ARG A 12 -24.21 28.77 -48.37
N VAL A 13 -24.51 29.16 -49.61
CA VAL A 13 -23.53 29.16 -50.70
C VAL A 13 -22.44 30.20 -50.44
N GLU A 14 -22.86 31.42 -50.11
CA GLU A 14 -21.99 32.56 -49.81
C GLU A 14 -21.17 32.31 -48.55
N ILE A 15 -21.80 31.82 -47.48
CA ILE A 15 -21.10 31.47 -46.23
C ILE A 15 -20.09 30.36 -46.48
N THR A 16 -20.40 29.36 -47.31
CA THR A 16 -19.47 28.27 -47.62
C THR A 16 -18.26 28.80 -48.38
N GLN A 17 -18.48 29.66 -49.38
CA GLN A 17 -17.41 30.30 -50.13
C GLN A 17 -16.50 31.14 -49.22
N TRP A 18 -17.06 32.03 -48.40
CA TRP A 18 -16.27 32.86 -47.49
C TRP A 18 -15.54 32.02 -46.43
N TYR A 19 -16.16 30.93 -45.96
CA TYR A 19 -15.60 30.10 -44.90
C TYR A 19 -14.50 29.16 -45.39
N GLN A 20 -14.62 28.57 -46.58
CA GLN A 20 -13.65 27.61 -47.12
C GLN A 20 -12.65 28.22 -48.10
N THR A 21 -13.10 29.10 -49.00
CA THR A 21 -12.26 29.61 -50.10
C THR A 21 -11.53 30.90 -49.69
N GLU A 22 -12.24 31.82 -49.03
CA GLU A 22 -11.67 33.12 -48.63
C GLU A 22 -11.16 33.12 -47.17
N ASN A 23 -11.28 31.99 -46.46
CA ASN A 23 -10.79 31.77 -45.10
C ASN A 23 -11.29 32.78 -44.04
N PHE A 24 -12.50 33.34 -44.18
CA PHE A 24 -13.03 34.31 -43.22
C PHE A 24 -13.31 33.69 -41.85
N THR A 25 -13.00 34.43 -40.79
CA THR A 25 -13.39 34.07 -39.42
C THR A 25 -14.90 34.17 -39.24
N GLN A 26 -15.44 33.47 -38.24
CA GLN A 26 -16.87 33.50 -37.93
C GLN A 26 -17.37 34.94 -37.64
N LEU A 27 -16.53 35.80 -37.06
CA LEU A 27 -16.83 37.21 -36.82
C LEU A 27 -16.88 38.02 -38.11
N GLN A 28 -15.94 37.80 -39.04
CA GLN A 28 -15.94 38.44 -40.36
C GLN A 28 -17.17 38.04 -41.18
N ILE A 29 -17.56 36.76 -41.14
CA ILE A 29 -18.78 36.27 -41.81
C ILE A 29 -20.04 36.95 -41.24
N LEU A 30 -20.15 37.07 -39.91
CA LEU A 30 -21.30 37.76 -39.30
C LEU A 30 -21.36 39.25 -39.65
N ASN A 31 -20.20 39.92 -39.66
CA ASN A 31 -20.13 41.34 -40.04
C ASN A 31 -20.51 41.53 -41.52
N LYS A 32 -20.03 40.65 -42.41
CA LYS A 32 -20.35 40.71 -43.84
C LYS A 32 -21.81 40.41 -44.13
N LEU A 33 -22.38 39.39 -43.48
CA LEU A 33 -23.83 39.12 -43.53
C LEU A 33 -24.66 40.31 -43.04
N HIS A 34 -24.18 41.02 -42.01
CA HIS A 34 -24.87 42.19 -41.51
C HIS A 34 -24.80 43.38 -42.48
N VAL A 35 -23.62 43.66 -43.04
CA VAL A 35 -23.36 44.83 -43.89
C VAL A 35 -23.96 44.66 -45.29
N GLU A 36 -23.75 43.50 -45.93
CA GLU A 36 -24.13 43.29 -47.34
C GLU A 36 -25.57 42.78 -47.48
N TYR A 37 -26.05 41.99 -46.53
CA TYR A 37 -27.34 41.29 -46.62
C TYR A 37 -28.34 41.70 -45.54
N GLY A 38 -27.97 42.66 -44.67
CA GLY A 38 -28.83 43.11 -43.56
C GLY A 38 -29.13 42.02 -42.51
N PHE A 39 -28.50 40.85 -42.60
CA PHE A 39 -28.85 39.68 -41.80
C PHE A 39 -28.04 39.63 -40.50
N ARG A 40 -28.74 39.76 -39.37
CA ARG A 40 -28.14 39.62 -38.04
C ARG A 40 -28.41 38.24 -37.46
N THR A 41 -27.35 37.52 -37.12
CA THR A 41 -27.43 36.23 -36.42
C THR A 41 -26.36 36.13 -35.35
N SER A 42 -26.51 35.16 -34.45
CA SER A 42 -25.54 34.94 -33.38
C SER A 42 -24.39 34.03 -33.85
N ILE A 43 -23.20 34.17 -33.25
CA ILE A 43 -22.07 33.25 -33.45
C ILE A 43 -22.50 31.80 -33.24
N ARG A 44 -23.33 31.51 -32.23
CA ARG A 44 -23.80 30.15 -31.95
C ARG A 44 -24.69 29.59 -33.06
N SER A 45 -25.53 30.43 -33.65
CA SER A 45 -26.40 30.05 -34.77
C SER A 45 -25.57 29.75 -36.02
N LEU A 46 -24.57 30.58 -36.32
CA LEU A 46 -23.61 30.33 -37.41
C LEU A 46 -22.81 29.05 -37.16
N GLN A 47 -22.29 28.85 -35.95
CA GLN A 47 -21.57 27.62 -35.59
C GLN A 47 -22.42 26.36 -35.73
N ARG A 48 -23.71 26.43 -35.38
CA ARG A 48 -24.64 25.31 -35.54
C ARG A 48 -24.90 25.00 -37.00
N ALA A 49 -25.06 26.04 -37.84
CA ALA A 49 -25.23 25.91 -39.28
C ALA A 49 -23.98 25.32 -39.96
N LEU A 50 -22.79 25.84 -39.63
CA LEU A 50 -21.52 25.29 -40.12
C LEU A 50 -21.33 23.82 -39.76
N ARG A 51 -21.74 23.40 -38.54
CA ARG A 51 -21.74 21.98 -38.14
C ARG A 51 -22.75 21.15 -38.92
N SER A 52 -23.98 21.63 -39.14
CA SER A 52 -24.98 20.90 -39.93
C SER A 52 -24.60 20.80 -41.41
N TRP A 53 -23.81 21.74 -41.92
CA TRP A 53 -23.29 21.71 -43.30
C TRP A 53 -21.97 20.96 -43.43
N ASN A 54 -21.48 20.36 -42.34
CA ASN A 54 -20.21 19.64 -42.30
C ASN A 54 -18.98 20.50 -42.71
N LEU A 55 -19.05 21.82 -42.46
CA LEU A 55 -18.00 22.77 -42.81
C LEU A 55 -17.05 22.94 -41.61
N HIS A 56 -15.92 22.26 -41.69
CA HIS A 56 -14.89 22.25 -40.65
C HIS A 56 -13.54 22.69 -41.22
N LYS A 57 -13.13 23.94 -40.95
CA LYS A 57 -11.81 24.50 -41.34
C LYS A 57 -10.60 23.63 -40.94
N ASN A 58 -10.76 22.71 -40.00
CA ASN A 58 -9.65 21.93 -39.45
C ASN A 58 -9.70 20.45 -39.82
N GLU A 59 -10.74 19.93 -40.48
CA GLU A 59 -10.85 18.48 -40.76
C GLU A 59 -10.43 18.06 -42.16
N GLN A 60 -10.49 18.95 -43.15
CA GLN A 60 -10.04 18.67 -44.51
C GLN A 60 -8.51 18.76 -44.62
N HIS A 61 -7.92 19.87 -44.19
CA HIS A 61 -6.47 20.10 -44.30
C HIS A 61 -5.60 19.11 -43.52
N ILE A 62 -6.11 18.49 -42.44
CA ILE A 62 -5.33 17.51 -41.67
C ILE A 62 -5.17 16.19 -42.42
N ASN A 63 -6.18 15.75 -43.17
CA ASN A 63 -6.07 14.54 -43.98
C ASN A 63 -5.08 14.73 -45.13
N ASP A 64 -4.99 15.93 -45.69
CA ASP A 64 -4.08 16.24 -46.80
C ASP A 64 -2.60 16.17 -46.38
N VAL A 65 -2.30 16.45 -45.10
CA VAL A 65 -0.96 16.32 -44.51
C VAL A 65 -0.74 14.99 -43.76
N GLU A 66 -1.65 14.02 -43.90
CA GLU A 66 -1.52 12.73 -43.19
C GLU A 66 -0.18 12.06 -43.51
N ALA A 67 0.17 11.92 -44.79
CA ALA A 67 1.40 11.27 -45.23
C ALA A 67 2.67 11.95 -44.67
N GLU A 68 2.70 13.28 -44.69
CA GLU A 68 3.80 14.10 -44.17
C GLU A 68 3.94 13.96 -42.64
N ILE A 69 2.80 13.91 -41.91
CA ILE A 69 2.80 13.62 -40.48
C ILE A 69 3.33 12.21 -40.20
N ARG A 70 2.98 11.21 -41.02
CA ARG A 70 3.49 9.83 -40.84
C ARG A 70 5.00 9.77 -41.00
N GLU A 71 5.52 10.36 -42.07
CA GLU A 71 6.95 10.35 -42.39
C GLU A 71 7.78 11.04 -41.29
N LEU A 72 7.36 12.23 -40.86
CA LEU A 72 8.05 12.96 -39.78
C LEU A 72 7.96 12.24 -38.43
N PHE A 73 6.87 11.51 -38.19
CA PHE A 73 6.70 10.70 -37.00
C PHE A 73 7.60 9.45 -37.03
N GLU A 74 7.71 8.77 -38.19
CA GLU A 74 8.63 7.65 -38.41
C GLU A 74 10.10 8.08 -38.33
N ALA A 75 10.41 9.31 -38.72
CA ALA A 75 11.72 9.94 -38.50
C ALA A 75 12.02 10.27 -37.02
N GLY A 76 11.08 10.02 -36.10
CA GLY A 76 11.27 10.12 -34.65
C GLY A 76 10.95 11.48 -34.04
N LEU A 77 10.33 12.41 -34.78
CA LEU A 77 9.95 13.71 -34.23
C LEU A 77 8.72 13.60 -33.33
N LYS A 78 8.68 14.42 -32.27
CA LYS A 78 7.50 14.51 -31.40
C LYS A 78 6.39 15.28 -32.13
N LEU A 79 5.12 14.91 -31.90
CA LEU A 79 3.97 15.60 -32.54
C LEU A 79 3.96 17.12 -32.34
N ARG A 80 4.49 17.64 -31.22
CA ARG A 80 4.63 19.09 -31.00
C ARG A 80 5.57 19.76 -31.99
N ASP A 81 6.67 19.10 -32.31
CA ASP A 81 7.68 19.61 -33.23
C ASP A 81 7.19 19.44 -34.68
N ILE A 82 6.48 18.35 -34.97
CA ILE A 82 5.79 18.14 -36.26
C ILE A 82 4.75 19.25 -36.52
N VAL A 83 3.92 19.57 -35.53
CA VAL A 83 2.94 20.66 -35.65
C VAL A 83 3.62 22.02 -35.85
N ARG A 84 4.77 22.25 -35.20
CA ARG A 84 5.54 23.49 -35.41
C ARG A 84 6.09 23.55 -36.84
N HIS A 85 6.62 22.45 -37.34
CA HIS A 85 7.17 22.35 -38.69
C HIS A 85 6.08 22.56 -39.75
N LEU A 86 4.95 21.88 -39.64
CA LEU A 86 3.82 22.03 -40.58
C LEU A 86 3.30 23.48 -40.62
N ASN A 87 3.15 24.13 -39.46
CA ASN A 87 2.71 25.52 -39.41
C ASN A 87 3.77 26.53 -39.90
N GLN A 88 5.03 26.12 -40.07
CA GLN A 88 6.12 26.97 -40.57
C GLN A 88 6.33 26.81 -42.08
N GLU A 89 6.27 25.58 -42.61
CA GLU A 89 6.53 25.25 -44.02
C GLU A 89 5.26 25.38 -44.89
N ARG A 90 4.08 25.11 -44.35
CA ARG A 90 2.79 25.23 -45.06
C ARG A 90 2.07 26.51 -44.64
N LEU A 91 2.26 27.59 -45.40
CA LEU A 91 1.59 28.88 -45.17
C LEU A 91 0.06 28.83 -45.40
N ASP A 92 -0.41 27.78 -46.06
CA ASP A 92 -1.81 27.51 -46.42
C ASP A 92 -2.57 26.70 -45.36
N ILE A 93 -1.89 26.15 -44.34
CA ILE A 93 -2.49 25.26 -43.35
C ILE A 93 -2.17 25.73 -41.94
N ASN A 94 -3.18 25.76 -41.07
CA ASN A 94 -3.00 25.99 -39.63
C ASN A 94 -3.50 24.78 -38.84
N VAL A 95 -2.56 23.96 -38.38
CA VAL A 95 -2.84 22.73 -37.63
C VAL A 95 -2.70 22.97 -36.13
N ASN A 96 -3.74 22.62 -35.38
CA ASN A 96 -3.71 22.60 -33.93
C ASN A 96 -3.17 21.26 -33.43
N LEU A 97 -2.27 21.30 -32.44
CA LEU A 97 -1.74 20.13 -31.75
C LEU A 97 -2.82 19.13 -31.32
N ARG A 98 -3.92 19.59 -30.72
CA ARG A 98 -5.02 18.70 -30.30
C ARG A 98 -5.67 17.96 -31.47
N SER A 99 -5.79 18.62 -32.61
CA SER A 99 -6.40 18.01 -33.80
C SER A 99 -5.47 16.96 -34.41
N VAL A 100 -4.16 17.22 -34.41
CA VAL A 100 -3.11 16.28 -34.85
C VAL A 100 -3.00 15.10 -33.89
N GLU A 101 -2.99 15.32 -32.56
CA GLU A 101 -2.98 14.24 -31.55
C GLU A 101 -4.19 13.29 -31.71
N ARG A 102 -5.38 13.87 -31.92
CA ARG A 102 -6.61 13.10 -32.17
C ARG A 102 -6.51 12.25 -33.45
N ARG A 103 -6.00 12.83 -34.53
CA ARG A 103 -5.88 12.16 -35.84
C ARG A 103 -4.76 11.13 -35.87
N ALA A 104 -3.60 11.44 -35.29
CA ALA A 104 -2.52 10.48 -35.11
C ALA A 104 -2.95 9.22 -34.35
N SER A 105 -3.89 9.36 -33.40
CA SER A 105 -4.52 8.22 -32.73
C SER A 105 -5.46 7.43 -33.65
N GLN A 106 -6.27 8.10 -34.48
CA GLN A 106 -7.18 7.46 -35.45
C GLN A 106 -6.43 6.77 -36.60
N TRP A 107 -5.27 7.31 -36.98
CA TRP A 107 -4.39 6.82 -38.03
C TRP A 107 -3.45 5.71 -37.57
N GLY A 108 -3.45 5.38 -36.28
CA GLY A 108 -2.57 4.35 -35.70
C GLY A 108 -1.09 4.75 -35.68
N LEU A 109 -0.77 6.04 -35.78
CA LEU A 109 0.62 6.53 -35.65
C LEU A 109 1.17 6.34 -34.25
N TYR A 110 0.29 6.48 -33.26
CA TYR A 110 0.52 5.81 -32.01
C TYR A 110 0.27 4.32 -32.22
N SER A 111 1.34 3.56 -32.42
CA SER A 111 1.37 2.24 -31.80
C SER A 111 1.39 2.52 -30.29
N TYR A 112 0.21 2.75 -29.71
CA TYR A 112 0.01 2.38 -28.33
C TYR A 112 0.20 0.88 -28.36
N ASP A 113 1.43 0.41 -28.20
CA ASP A 113 1.69 -0.95 -27.81
C ASP A 113 1.11 -0.98 -26.40
N PRO A 114 -0.14 -1.45 -26.21
CA PRO A 114 -0.54 -1.76 -24.87
C PRO A 114 0.54 -2.77 -24.46
N VAL A 115 1.04 -2.76 -23.23
CA VAL A 115 1.43 -4.06 -22.73
C VAL A 115 0.13 -4.87 -22.79
N ALA A 116 -0.01 -5.65 -23.86
CA ALA A 116 -1.24 -6.21 -24.37
C ALA A 116 -1.69 -7.21 -23.34
N TYR A 117 -2.48 -6.73 -22.37
CA TYR A 117 -2.95 -7.46 -21.19
C TYR A 117 -2.14 -8.74 -20.97
N THR A 118 -0.86 -8.61 -20.67
CA THR A 118 -0.03 -9.81 -20.65
C THR A 118 -0.40 -10.56 -19.38
N PRO A 119 -0.62 -11.88 -19.44
CA PRO A 119 -0.85 -12.67 -18.23
C PRO A 119 0.23 -12.42 -17.16
N ALA A 120 1.45 -12.10 -17.60
CA ALA A 120 2.56 -11.67 -16.74
C ALA A 120 2.30 -10.35 -16.01
N LEU A 121 1.83 -9.30 -16.69
CA LEU A 121 1.48 -8.03 -16.06
C LEU A 121 0.38 -8.23 -15.02
N LEU A 122 -0.68 -8.97 -15.37
CA LEU A 122 -1.75 -9.27 -14.43
C LEU A 122 -1.21 -10.02 -13.20
N ALA A 123 -0.34 -11.01 -13.40
CA ALA A 123 0.25 -11.78 -12.31
C ALA A 123 1.05 -10.88 -11.35
N PHE A 124 1.84 -9.93 -11.87
CA PHE A 124 2.55 -8.95 -11.04
C PHE A 124 1.59 -8.05 -10.26
N VAL A 125 0.57 -7.51 -10.92
CA VAL A 125 -0.43 -6.66 -10.26
C VAL A 125 -1.17 -7.44 -9.17
N GLN A 126 -1.58 -8.68 -9.43
CA GLN A 126 -2.23 -9.55 -8.45
C GLN A 126 -1.32 -9.85 -7.27
N TYR A 127 -0.05 -10.20 -7.51
CA TYR A 127 0.92 -10.46 -6.45
C TYR A 127 1.11 -9.23 -5.55
N TYR A 128 1.34 -8.07 -6.15
CA TYR A 128 1.52 -6.84 -5.39
C TYR A 128 0.27 -6.40 -4.64
N PHE A 129 -0.91 -6.64 -5.19
CA PHE A 129 -2.17 -6.30 -4.57
C PHE A 129 -2.54 -7.28 -3.43
N PHE A 130 -2.56 -8.58 -3.70
CA PHE A 130 -3.04 -9.59 -2.75
C PHE A 130 -1.97 -10.05 -1.77
N THR A 131 -0.71 -10.20 -2.20
CA THR A 131 0.38 -10.71 -1.35
C THR A 131 1.10 -9.58 -0.62
N GLU A 132 1.60 -8.56 -1.31
CA GLU A 132 2.33 -7.46 -0.65
C GLU A 132 1.40 -6.39 -0.06
N GLY A 133 0.30 -6.07 -0.74
CA GLY A 133 -0.73 -5.14 -0.22
C GLY A 133 -0.35 -3.69 -0.40
N LEU A 134 0.41 -3.43 -1.45
CA LEU A 134 0.90 -2.13 -1.80
C LEU A 134 -0.24 -1.20 -2.20
N LYS A 135 0.01 0.09 -2.07
CA LYS A 135 -0.83 1.15 -2.65
C LYS A 135 -0.58 1.25 -4.16
N ASP A 136 -1.43 2.02 -4.83
CA ASP A 136 -1.45 2.09 -6.30
C ASP A 136 -0.20 2.75 -6.87
N ASP A 137 0.26 3.82 -6.22
CA ASP A 137 1.52 4.49 -6.46
C ASP A 137 2.73 3.56 -6.23
N GLU A 138 2.72 2.80 -5.14
CA GLU A 138 3.78 1.84 -4.82
C GLU A 138 3.85 0.69 -5.83
N MET A 139 2.71 0.19 -6.30
CA MET A 139 2.64 -0.84 -7.34
C MET A 139 3.18 -0.33 -8.67
N LEU A 140 2.74 0.85 -9.11
CA LEU A 140 3.24 1.47 -10.34
C LEU A 140 4.75 1.71 -10.28
N THR A 141 5.24 2.18 -9.13
CA THR A 141 6.67 2.36 -8.88
C THR A 141 7.43 1.04 -9.02
N ARG A 142 6.95 -0.04 -8.40
CA ARG A 142 7.60 -1.37 -8.52
C ARG A 142 7.53 -1.93 -9.93
N LEU A 143 6.39 -1.80 -10.63
CA LEU A 143 6.27 -2.25 -12.03
C LEU A 143 7.32 -1.56 -12.91
N ARG A 144 7.53 -0.26 -12.72
CA ARG A 144 8.51 0.54 -13.47
C ARG A 144 9.96 0.15 -13.14
N TYR A 145 10.32 0.12 -11.86
CA TYR A 145 11.72 -0.05 -11.46
C TYR A 145 12.18 -1.50 -11.35
N GLN A 146 11.29 -2.45 -11.10
CA GLN A 146 11.66 -3.86 -10.94
C GLN A 146 11.40 -4.66 -12.21
N HIS A 147 10.27 -4.40 -12.88
CA HIS A 147 9.84 -5.17 -14.05
C HIS A 147 9.99 -4.42 -15.37
N ARG A 148 10.48 -3.17 -15.34
CA ARG A 148 10.64 -2.31 -16.52
C ARG A 148 9.33 -2.09 -17.29
N VAL A 149 8.19 -2.19 -16.60
CA VAL A 149 6.85 -1.96 -17.16
C VAL A 149 6.36 -0.59 -16.73
N ASP A 150 6.31 0.35 -17.67
CA ASP A 150 5.78 1.69 -17.46
C ASP A 150 4.35 1.77 -18.02
N ILE A 151 3.36 1.92 -17.14
CA ILE A 151 1.94 1.96 -17.52
C ILE A 151 1.26 3.20 -16.93
N PHE A 152 0.33 3.77 -17.68
CA PHE A 152 -0.47 4.89 -17.21
C PHE A 152 -1.41 4.48 -16.08
N TYR A 153 -1.60 5.38 -15.12
CA TYR A 153 -2.47 5.17 -13.96
C TYR A 153 -3.89 4.72 -14.34
N ALA A 154 -4.49 5.34 -15.38
CA ALA A 154 -5.82 4.97 -15.84
C ALA A 154 -5.91 3.52 -16.35
N PHE A 155 -4.89 3.05 -17.08
CA PHE A 155 -4.82 1.67 -17.56
C PHE A 155 -4.63 0.68 -16.40
N PHE A 156 -3.78 1.03 -15.43
CA PHE A 156 -3.60 0.25 -14.21
C PHE A 156 -4.89 0.10 -13.39
N VAL A 157 -5.64 1.21 -13.20
CA VAL A 157 -6.94 1.18 -12.52
C VAL A 157 -7.91 0.28 -13.28
N ARG A 158 -7.95 0.36 -14.61
CA ARG A 158 -8.79 -0.49 -15.44
C ARG A 158 -8.45 -1.98 -15.25
N ILE A 159 -7.17 -2.36 -15.34
CA ILE A 159 -6.71 -3.75 -15.06
C ILE A 159 -7.23 -4.21 -13.70
N ARG A 160 -7.13 -3.37 -12.68
CA ARG A 160 -7.59 -3.72 -11.33
C ARG A 160 -9.09 -3.91 -11.23
N VAL A 161 -9.87 -3.00 -11.79
CA VAL A 161 -11.34 -3.07 -11.72
C VAL A 161 -11.86 -4.26 -12.52
N GLU A 162 -11.36 -4.48 -13.74
CA GLU A 162 -11.72 -5.62 -14.58
C GLU A 162 -11.37 -6.98 -13.95
N ASN A 163 -10.40 -7.01 -13.03
CA ASN A 163 -9.97 -8.21 -12.32
C ASN A 163 -10.40 -8.24 -10.84
N ASN A 164 -11.48 -7.54 -10.48
CA ASN A 164 -12.08 -7.57 -9.14
C ASN A 164 -11.12 -7.16 -7.99
N MET A 165 -10.09 -6.35 -8.28
CA MET A 165 -9.13 -5.84 -7.29
C MET A 165 -9.57 -4.48 -6.73
N SER A 166 -10.84 -4.34 -6.36
CA SER A 166 -11.34 -3.16 -5.64
C SER A 166 -11.09 -3.29 -4.15
N ARG A 167 -10.47 -2.28 -3.52
CA ARG A 167 -10.31 -2.26 -2.05
C ARG A 167 -11.57 -1.82 -1.31
N LYS A 168 -12.51 -1.18 -2.01
CA LYS A 168 -13.80 -0.77 -1.46
C LYS A 168 -14.82 -1.83 -1.83
N ILE A 169 -15.60 -2.23 -0.83
CA ILE A 169 -16.78 -3.07 -1.03
C ILE A 169 -17.88 -2.14 -1.55
N SER A 170 -18.47 -2.48 -2.70
CA SER A 170 -19.40 -1.60 -3.41
C SER A 170 -20.85 -1.80 -2.97
N SER A 171 -21.21 -3.02 -2.61
CA SER A 171 -22.58 -3.42 -2.23
C SER A 171 -22.60 -4.20 -0.92
N ASP A 172 -23.73 -4.16 -0.21
CA ASP A 172 -23.98 -5.04 0.93
C ASP A 172 -24.05 -6.51 0.50
N GLU A 173 -24.49 -6.79 -0.73
CA GLU A 173 -24.48 -8.16 -1.29
C GLU A 173 -23.04 -8.68 -1.43
N ASP A 174 -22.13 -7.87 -1.98
CA ASP A 174 -20.70 -8.22 -2.07
C ASP A 174 -20.12 -8.50 -0.68
N ARG A 175 -20.54 -7.72 0.31
CA ARG A 175 -20.10 -7.90 1.69
C ARG A 175 -20.56 -9.25 2.23
N VAL A 176 -21.81 -9.65 2.00
CA VAL A 176 -22.33 -10.96 2.42
C VAL A 176 -21.60 -12.10 1.72
N GLN A 177 -21.36 -12.01 0.41
CA GLN A 177 -20.64 -13.03 -0.35
C GLN A 177 -19.20 -13.20 0.14
N LEU A 178 -18.47 -12.10 0.32
CA LEU A 178 -17.10 -12.11 0.84
C LEU A 178 -17.03 -12.62 2.29
N MET A 179 -18.05 -12.35 3.10
CA MET A 179 -18.16 -12.90 4.46
C MET A 179 -18.31 -14.42 4.42
N GLY A 180 -19.20 -14.94 3.56
CA GLY A 180 -19.40 -16.38 3.38
C GLY A 180 -18.11 -17.08 2.93
N ALA A 181 -17.44 -16.52 1.91
CA ALA A 181 -16.15 -17.06 1.43
C ALA A 181 -15.05 -17.08 2.51
N LEU A 182 -15.07 -16.10 3.43
CA LEU A 182 -14.17 -16.05 4.58
C LEU A 182 -14.47 -17.13 5.61
N GLU A 183 -15.76 -17.35 5.91
CA GLU A 183 -16.21 -18.38 6.84
C GLU A 183 -15.88 -19.77 6.29
N ASP A 184 -16.15 -20.02 5.01
CA ASP A 184 -15.77 -21.24 4.29
C ASP A 184 -14.25 -21.48 4.31
N PHE A 185 -13.47 -20.41 4.14
CA PHE A 185 -12.01 -20.49 4.23
C PHE A 185 -11.57 -20.93 5.63
N PHE A 186 -12.13 -20.34 6.68
CA PHE A 186 -11.80 -20.71 8.05
C PHE A 186 -12.20 -22.15 8.38
N ASP A 187 -13.38 -22.60 7.94
CA ASP A 187 -13.84 -23.98 8.11
C ASP A 187 -12.92 -24.97 7.39
N ASN A 188 -12.54 -24.68 6.15
CA ASN A 188 -11.61 -25.52 5.40
C ASN A 188 -10.20 -25.54 6.02
N TYR A 189 -9.74 -24.42 6.58
CA TYR A 189 -8.45 -24.36 7.25
C TYR A 189 -8.48 -25.13 8.58
N GLN A 190 -9.54 -25.00 9.37
CA GLN A 190 -9.71 -25.70 10.64
C GLN A 190 -9.63 -27.22 10.45
N ARG A 191 -10.26 -27.77 9.40
CA ARG A 191 -10.19 -29.20 9.07
C ARG A 191 -8.76 -29.71 8.88
N ARG A 192 -7.82 -28.82 8.55
CA ARG A 192 -6.40 -29.16 8.33
C ARG A 192 -5.52 -28.82 9.54
N SER A 193 -5.92 -27.88 10.38
CA SER A 193 -5.12 -27.41 11.51
C SER A 193 -5.97 -26.67 12.54
N ASP A 194 -5.84 -27.06 13.80
CA ASP A 194 -6.51 -26.39 14.92
C ASP A 194 -5.83 -25.08 15.36
N ALA A 195 -4.65 -24.76 14.82
CA ALA A 195 -3.86 -23.60 15.22
C ALA A 195 -4.53 -22.25 14.94
N LEU A 196 -5.57 -22.23 14.09
CA LEU A 196 -6.28 -21.00 13.71
C LEU A 196 -6.94 -20.32 14.92
N ALA A 197 -7.37 -21.09 15.93
CA ALA A 197 -7.96 -20.56 17.17
C ALA A 197 -6.95 -19.74 18.01
N ASP A 198 -5.65 -20.00 17.87
CA ASP A 198 -4.60 -19.33 18.64
C ASP A 198 -4.03 -18.11 17.91
N TYR A 199 -4.33 -17.96 16.61
CA TYR A 199 -3.74 -16.88 15.83
C TYR A 199 -4.21 -15.50 16.29
N GLY A 200 -3.24 -14.59 16.44
CA GLY A 200 -3.49 -13.17 16.66
C GLY A 200 -4.00 -12.47 15.41
N ARG A 201 -4.61 -11.29 15.58
CA ARG A 201 -5.20 -10.50 14.48
C ARG A 201 -4.26 -10.27 13.28
N GLY A 202 -2.98 -10.02 13.54
CA GLY A 202 -1.97 -9.83 12.48
C GLY A 202 -1.67 -11.12 11.70
N PHE A 203 -1.57 -12.25 12.39
CA PHE A 203 -1.34 -13.55 11.75
C PHE A 203 -2.53 -13.99 10.92
N ILE A 204 -3.76 -13.83 11.43
CA ILE A 204 -4.99 -14.13 10.68
C ILE A 204 -5.02 -13.31 9.40
N TYR A 205 -4.73 -12.00 9.48
CA TYR A 205 -4.67 -11.14 8.31
C TYR A 205 -3.65 -11.62 7.27
N ALA A 206 -2.43 -11.95 7.70
CA ALA A 206 -1.39 -12.45 6.81
C ALA A 206 -1.76 -13.81 6.18
N LEU A 207 -2.32 -14.72 6.97
CA LEU A 207 -2.76 -16.04 6.53
C LEU A 207 -3.83 -15.94 5.44
N VAL A 208 -4.90 -15.19 5.73
CA VAL A 208 -6.02 -15.01 4.80
C VAL A 208 -5.51 -14.39 3.51
N ARG A 209 -4.67 -13.35 3.57
CA ARG A 209 -4.13 -12.70 2.36
C ARG A 209 -3.22 -13.59 1.53
N LYS A 210 -2.42 -14.44 2.17
CA LYS A 210 -1.54 -15.37 1.45
C LYS A 210 -2.32 -16.45 0.72
N ASN A 211 -3.44 -16.89 1.30
CA ASN A 211 -4.19 -18.06 0.83
C ASN A 211 -5.46 -17.69 0.04
N THR A 212 -5.95 -16.45 0.15
CA THR A 212 -7.12 -15.96 -0.58
C THR A 212 -6.71 -14.84 -1.52
N LYS A 213 -7.20 -14.90 -2.77
CA LYS A 213 -7.05 -13.82 -3.76
C LYS A 213 -8.27 -12.89 -3.72
N LEU A 214 -8.73 -12.56 -2.50
CA LEU A 214 -9.92 -11.75 -2.27
C LEU A 214 -9.53 -10.41 -1.66
N PRO A 215 -10.14 -9.28 -2.08
CA PRO A 215 -9.81 -7.95 -1.60
C PRO A 215 -10.46 -7.67 -0.23
N LEU A 216 -10.04 -8.39 0.80
CA LEU A 216 -10.71 -8.40 2.10
C LEU A 216 -10.18 -7.32 3.05
N PRO A 217 -11.02 -6.41 3.57
CA PRO A 217 -10.62 -5.45 4.58
C PRO A 217 -10.19 -6.13 5.89
N ARG A 218 -9.17 -5.57 6.56
CA ARG A 218 -8.66 -6.06 7.87
C ARG A 218 -9.77 -6.23 8.92
N GLN A 219 -10.72 -5.30 8.93
CA GLN A 219 -11.83 -5.32 9.88
C GLN A 219 -12.80 -6.47 9.58
N MET A 220 -13.12 -6.69 8.32
CA MET A 220 -14.02 -7.75 7.89
C MET A 220 -13.48 -9.14 8.23
N ILE A 221 -12.18 -9.38 7.96
CA ILE A 221 -11.49 -10.61 8.33
C ILE A 221 -11.59 -10.86 9.84
N TRP A 222 -11.42 -9.80 10.64
CA TRP A 222 -11.51 -9.90 12.09
C TRP A 222 -12.93 -10.17 12.57
N GLU A 223 -13.94 -9.54 11.96
CA GLU A 223 -15.35 -9.79 12.26
C GLU A 223 -15.75 -11.24 11.97
N ALA A 224 -15.37 -11.76 10.78
CA ALA A 224 -15.56 -13.16 10.41
C ALA A 224 -14.90 -14.11 11.41
N TYR A 225 -13.66 -13.83 11.78
CA TYR A 225 -12.94 -14.63 12.76
C TYR A 225 -13.61 -14.61 14.15
N CYS A 226 -14.05 -13.44 14.62
CA CYS A 226 -14.75 -13.32 15.90
C CYS A 226 -16.09 -14.07 15.92
N ARG A 227 -16.83 -14.08 14.80
CA ARG A 227 -18.06 -14.87 14.67
C ARG A 227 -17.75 -16.37 14.73
N ARG A 228 -16.67 -16.80 14.09
CA ARG A 228 -16.33 -18.22 14.00
C ARG A 228 -15.68 -18.79 15.26
N TYR A 229 -14.87 -17.99 15.96
CA TYR A 229 -14.11 -18.38 17.15
C TYR A 229 -14.39 -17.48 18.36
N PRO A 230 -15.67 -17.34 18.79
CA PRO A 230 -16.02 -16.44 19.89
C PRO A 230 -15.36 -16.85 21.20
N GLU A 231 -15.25 -18.16 21.48
CA GLU A 231 -14.62 -18.66 22.70
C GLU A 231 -13.12 -18.39 22.74
N ALA A 232 -12.40 -18.62 21.64
CA ALA A 232 -10.96 -18.33 21.59
C ALA A 232 -10.67 -16.82 21.79
N VAL A 233 -11.55 -15.95 21.29
CA VAL A 233 -11.47 -14.50 21.50
C VAL A 233 -11.81 -14.12 22.94
N LYS A 234 -12.84 -14.73 23.55
CA LYS A 234 -13.21 -14.53 24.96
C LYS A 234 -12.09 -14.97 25.89
N VAL A 235 -11.52 -16.15 25.68
CA VAL A 235 -10.38 -16.68 26.45
C VAL A 235 -9.21 -15.70 26.37
N ARG A 236 -8.84 -15.20 25.19
CA ARG A 236 -7.77 -14.20 25.05
C ARG A 236 -8.06 -12.87 25.74
N LYS A 237 -9.30 -12.37 25.64
CA LYS A 237 -9.73 -11.17 26.38
C LYS A 237 -9.64 -11.39 27.89
N ASN A 238 -10.12 -12.54 28.37
CA ASN A 238 -10.10 -12.91 29.77
C ASN A 238 -8.67 -13.12 30.27
N ILE A 239 -7.80 -13.82 29.55
CA ILE A 239 -6.37 -13.95 29.86
C ILE A 239 -5.72 -12.55 29.90
N THR A 240 -5.99 -11.69 28.92
CA THR A 240 -5.44 -10.33 28.91
C THR A 240 -5.89 -9.54 30.15
N ILE A 241 -7.16 -9.67 30.56
CA ILE A 241 -7.71 -9.02 31.75
C ILE A 241 -7.14 -9.63 33.03
N VAL A 242 -7.06 -10.96 33.12
CA VAL A 242 -6.50 -11.70 34.27
C VAL A 242 -5.02 -11.36 34.43
N VAL A 243 -4.23 -11.40 33.36
CA VAL A 243 -2.82 -10.98 33.36
C VAL A 243 -2.70 -9.51 33.75
N ARG A 244 -3.56 -8.62 33.24
CA ARG A 244 -3.55 -7.19 33.62
C ARG A 244 -3.97 -6.95 35.07
N ARG A 245 -4.86 -7.76 35.63
CA ARG A 245 -5.31 -7.69 37.03
C ARG A 245 -4.30 -8.33 38.00
N ALA A 246 -3.66 -9.42 37.60
CA ALA A 246 -2.55 -10.07 38.29
C ALA A 246 -1.26 -9.21 38.25
N ARG A 247 -1.18 -8.23 37.35
CA ARG A 247 -0.10 -7.23 37.25
C ARG A 247 -0.12 -6.14 38.33
N LYS A 248 -0.83 -6.30 39.45
CA LYS A 248 -0.27 -5.78 40.72
C LYS A 248 0.87 -6.70 41.13
N PHE A 249 1.89 -6.79 40.29
CA PHE A 249 3.14 -7.45 40.61
C PHE A 249 3.85 -6.53 41.60
N VAL A 250 3.59 -6.75 42.89
CA VAL A 250 4.15 -5.98 43.99
C VAL A 250 5.40 -6.68 44.46
N VAL A 251 6.53 -5.99 44.33
CA VAL A 251 7.82 -6.41 44.86
C VAL A 251 8.03 -5.63 46.17
N PRO A 252 8.50 -6.26 47.27
CA PRO A 252 8.68 -5.60 48.56
C PRO A 252 9.60 -4.37 48.55
N GLY A 253 10.57 -4.30 47.63
CA GLY A 253 11.48 -3.17 47.52
C GLY A 253 12.58 -3.37 46.46
N PRO A 254 13.45 -2.37 46.26
CA PRO A 254 14.59 -2.47 45.35
C PRO A 254 15.48 -3.67 45.67
N ASN A 255 16.02 -4.33 44.65
CA ASN A 255 16.91 -5.50 44.75
C ASN A 255 16.32 -6.73 45.44
N PHE A 256 15.01 -6.73 45.73
CA PHE A 256 14.35 -7.94 46.19
C PHE A 256 14.29 -8.99 45.07
N MET A 257 14.03 -8.58 43.83
CA MET A 257 13.99 -9.49 42.70
C MET A 257 14.64 -8.86 41.47
N TRP A 258 15.51 -9.60 40.80
CA TRP A 258 16.05 -9.22 39.50
C TRP A 258 15.46 -10.12 38.43
N PHE A 259 14.95 -9.51 37.35
CA PHE A 259 14.57 -10.22 36.14
C PHE A 259 15.75 -10.23 35.19
N MET A 260 16.15 -11.41 34.72
CA MET A 260 17.24 -11.56 33.75
C MET A 260 16.68 -12.18 32.46
N ASP A 261 17.08 -11.64 31.31
CA ASP A 261 16.56 -12.07 30.01
C ASP A 261 17.60 -11.87 28.90
N GLY A 262 17.50 -12.71 27.87
CA GLY A 262 18.36 -12.72 26.69
C GLY A 262 17.64 -12.25 25.44
N TYR A 263 18.22 -11.27 24.74
CA TYR A 263 17.75 -10.79 23.46
C TYR A 263 18.57 -11.41 22.31
N GLN A 264 17.91 -12.32 21.59
CA GLN A 264 18.53 -13.14 20.53
C GLN A 264 18.22 -12.68 19.11
N LYS A 265 17.48 -11.57 18.91
CA LYS A 265 17.12 -11.14 17.55
C LYS A 265 18.32 -10.71 16.70
N LEU A 266 19.46 -10.40 17.31
CA LEU A 266 20.70 -10.03 16.63
C LEU A 266 21.64 -11.21 16.37
N GLN A 267 21.19 -12.45 16.61
CA GLN A 267 21.97 -13.66 16.35
C GLN A 267 22.47 -13.74 14.90
N PHE A 268 21.69 -13.21 13.95
CA PHE A 268 22.10 -13.15 12.53
C PHE A 268 23.39 -12.33 12.31
N ALA A 269 23.72 -11.41 13.22
CA ALA A 269 24.94 -10.62 13.22
C ALA A 269 26.01 -11.18 14.18
N GLY A 270 25.78 -12.37 14.78
CA GLY A 270 26.66 -12.97 15.78
C GLY A 270 26.69 -12.24 17.11
N LEU A 271 25.64 -11.47 17.42
CA LEU A 271 25.50 -10.70 18.65
C LEU A 271 24.27 -11.15 19.42
N GLU A 272 24.45 -11.34 20.72
CA GLU A 272 23.39 -11.66 21.66
C GLU A 272 23.53 -10.73 22.85
N ILE A 273 22.42 -10.20 23.34
CA ILE A 273 22.43 -9.27 24.47
C ILE A 273 21.82 -9.99 25.66
N TYR A 274 22.46 -9.89 26.81
CA TYR A 274 21.86 -10.36 28.07
C TYR A 274 21.83 -9.21 29.06
N GLY A 275 20.73 -9.10 29.79
CA GLY A 275 20.58 -8.03 30.75
C GLY A 275 19.74 -8.43 31.93
N ALA A 276 19.81 -7.61 32.96
CA ALA A 276 18.91 -7.71 34.08
C ALA A 276 18.36 -6.36 34.51
N ILE A 277 17.13 -6.40 35.02
CA ILE A 277 16.42 -5.26 35.54
C ILE A 277 15.97 -5.53 36.97
N ASP A 278 15.98 -4.50 37.79
CA ASP A 278 15.38 -4.55 39.11
C ASP A 278 13.85 -4.57 38.97
N ALA A 279 13.21 -5.51 39.65
CA ALA A 279 11.79 -5.75 39.50
C ALA A 279 10.93 -4.65 40.14
N TYR A 280 11.45 -3.96 41.17
CA TYR A 280 10.77 -2.87 41.87
C TYR A 280 10.92 -1.52 41.12
N SER A 281 12.16 -1.06 40.94
CA SER A 281 12.46 0.25 40.35
C SER A 281 12.44 0.24 38.81
N ARG A 282 12.45 -0.94 38.18
CA ARG A 282 12.62 -1.12 36.71
C ARG A 282 13.94 -0.57 36.19
N ARG A 283 14.90 -0.29 37.07
CA ARG A 283 16.26 0.15 36.70
C ARG A 283 17.00 -1.00 36.05
N ILE A 284 17.69 -0.70 34.94
CA ILE A 284 18.63 -1.64 34.31
C ILE A 284 19.85 -1.78 35.21
N ILE A 285 20.14 -3.01 35.60
CA ILE A 285 21.27 -3.37 36.46
C ILE A 285 22.49 -3.60 35.59
N TRP A 286 22.31 -4.41 34.55
CA TRP A 286 23.27 -4.54 33.47
C TRP A 286 22.62 -4.88 32.15
N CYS A 287 23.35 -4.62 31.08
CA CYS A 287 23.06 -5.00 29.72
C CYS A 287 24.42 -5.21 29.04
N ASP A 288 24.74 -6.46 28.73
CA ASP A 288 26.04 -6.84 28.18
C ASP A 288 25.85 -7.54 26.83
N VAL A 289 26.77 -7.26 25.91
CA VAL A 289 26.74 -7.79 24.54
C VAL A 289 27.76 -8.92 24.45
N CYS A 290 27.27 -10.11 24.12
CA CYS A 290 28.07 -11.32 24.04
C CYS A 290 27.96 -11.96 22.65
N ARG A 291 28.98 -12.73 22.28
CA ARG A 291 28.97 -13.55 21.05
C ARG A 291 28.06 -14.77 21.16
N SER A 292 27.76 -15.22 22.40
CA SER A 292 26.87 -16.34 22.70
C SER A 292 26.40 -16.25 24.15
N VAL A 293 25.10 -16.03 24.34
CA VAL A 293 24.34 -16.13 25.59
C VAL A 293 23.99 -17.61 25.88
N SER A 294 24.02 -18.48 24.86
CA SER A 294 23.82 -19.94 25.02
C SER A 294 24.90 -20.63 25.88
N LEU A 295 26.02 -19.97 26.17
CA LEU A 295 27.04 -20.50 27.07
C LEU A 295 26.74 -20.07 28.50
N LEU A 296 26.25 -21.01 29.33
CA LEU A 296 25.90 -20.79 30.74
C LEU A 296 26.94 -19.98 31.53
N ALA A 297 28.23 -20.21 31.25
CA ALA A 297 29.34 -19.55 31.91
C ALA A 297 29.37 -18.02 31.68
N ASN A 298 28.91 -17.54 30.51
CA ASN A 298 28.92 -16.11 30.19
C ASN A 298 27.91 -15.34 31.03
N ILE A 299 26.68 -15.85 31.18
CA ILE A 299 25.66 -15.21 32.01
C ILE A 299 26.06 -15.27 33.48
N MET A 300 26.55 -16.41 33.95
CA MET A 300 27.06 -16.53 35.32
C MET A 300 28.20 -15.54 35.59
N LYS A 301 29.14 -15.40 34.65
CA LYS A 301 30.25 -14.43 34.74
C LYS A 301 29.72 -13.00 34.83
N GLN A 302 28.79 -12.61 33.96
CA GLN A 302 28.15 -11.29 34.01
C GLN A 302 27.49 -11.05 35.37
N TYR A 303 26.63 -11.98 35.81
CA TYR A 303 25.97 -11.89 37.10
C TYR A 303 26.98 -11.69 38.24
N LEU A 304 28.05 -12.48 38.27
CA LEU A 304 29.09 -12.39 39.30
C LEU A 304 29.84 -11.05 39.25
N ILE A 305 30.20 -10.55 38.07
CA ILE A 305 30.84 -9.24 37.91
C ILE A 305 29.97 -8.16 38.53
N PHE A 306 28.67 -8.14 38.23
CA PHE A 306 27.75 -7.12 38.74
C PHE A 306 27.47 -7.28 40.24
N VAL A 307 27.28 -8.49 40.75
CA VAL A 307 27.09 -8.74 42.19
C VAL A 307 28.34 -8.37 43.00
N ILE A 308 29.53 -8.69 42.50
CA ILE A 308 30.80 -8.32 43.15
C ILE A 308 30.98 -6.80 43.09
N GLY A 309 30.77 -6.18 41.93
CA GLY A 309 30.94 -4.74 41.73
C GLY A 309 29.95 -3.90 42.53
N LEU A 310 28.70 -4.35 42.67
CA LEU A 310 27.68 -3.67 43.47
C LEU A 310 27.85 -3.94 44.98
N GLY A 311 28.57 -4.98 45.37
CA GLY A 311 28.74 -5.39 46.77
C GLY A 311 27.50 -6.04 47.39
N PHE A 312 26.43 -6.24 46.60
CA PHE A 312 25.20 -6.90 47.05
C PHE A 312 24.61 -7.77 45.94
N ARG A 313 23.76 -8.72 46.34
CA ARG A 313 23.02 -9.63 45.44
C ARG A 313 21.51 -9.42 45.62
N PRO A 314 20.69 -9.81 44.63
CA PRO A 314 19.25 -9.87 44.83
C PRO A 314 18.86 -10.99 45.78
N TRP A 315 17.71 -10.84 46.42
CA TRP A 315 17.09 -11.94 47.17
C TRP A 315 16.66 -13.06 46.23
N TYR A 316 15.97 -12.70 45.14
CA TYR A 316 15.51 -13.63 44.11
C TYR A 316 16.00 -13.21 42.73
N THR A 317 16.35 -14.19 41.91
CA THR A 317 16.51 -13.99 40.46
C THR A 317 15.41 -14.74 39.74
N ARG A 318 14.83 -14.11 38.73
CA ARG A 318 13.83 -14.74 37.87
C ARG A 318 14.29 -14.67 36.42
N THR A 319 14.29 -15.82 35.78
CA THR A 319 14.55 -15.99 34.36
C THR A 319 13.41 -16.80 33.76
N ASP A 320 13.30 -16.78 32.45
CA ASP A 320 12.50 -17.78 31.75
C ASP A 320 13.15 -19.17 31.89
N HIS A 321 12.40 -20.22 31.51
CA HIS A 321 12.85 -21.62 31.57
C HIS A 321 13.91 -21.96 30.51
N GLY A 322 14.90 -21.09 30.36
CA GLY A 322 16.03 -21.28 29.47
C GLY A 322 17.11 -22.16 30.12
N VAL A 323 17.84 -22.87 29.26
CA VAL A 323 18.96 -23.76 29.64
C VAL A 323 20.15 -23.00 30.23
N GLU A 324 20.15 -21.68 30.14
CA GLU A 324 21.25 -20.80 30.49
C GLU A 324 21.28 -20.31 31.95
N SER A 325 20.17 -20.50 32.66
CA SER A 325 19.94 -20.03 34.03
C SER A 325 20.51 -20.87 35.20
N PRO A 326 20.76 -22.21 35.08
CA PRO A 326 21.15 -23.04 36.22
C PRO A 326 22.46 -22.63 36.91
N PHE A 327 23.47 -22.17 36.16
CA PHE A 327 24.76 -21.81 36.74
C PHE A 327 24.68 -20.53 37.57
N THR A 328 23.87 -19.57 37.14
CA THR A 328 23.60 -18.35 37.91
C THR A 328 22.88 -18.67 39.22
N ALA A 329 21.91 -19.58 39.18
CA ALA A 329 21.23 -20.05 40.39
C ALA A 329 22.19 -20.73 41.36
N ARG A 330 23.11 -21.57 40.85
CA ARG A 330 24.14 -22.22 41.67
C ARG A 330 25.10 -21.20 42.28
N ALA A 331 25.58 -20.24 41.49
CA ALA A 331 26.46 -19.19 41.97
C ALA A 331 25.83 -18.33 43.07
N GLN A 332 24.54 -18.00 42.94
CA GLN A 332 23.81 -17.29 43.98
C GLN A 332 23.69 -18.12 45.26
N TYR A 333 23.36 -19.42 45.14
CA TYR A 333 23.29 -20.35 46.26
C TYR A 333 24.62 -20.48 47.02
N ASP A 334 25.71 -20.72 46.29
CA ASP A 334 27.04 -20.88 46.89
C ASP A 334 27.49 -19.58 47.58
N ARG A 335 27.17 -18.40 47.03
CA ARG A 335 27.42 -17.12 47.72
C ARG A 335 26.63 -17.00 49.01
N VAL A 336 25.36 -17.42 49.05
CA VAL A 336 24.56 -17.39 50.30
C VAL A 336 25.28 -18.15 51.41
N ARG A 337 25.75 -19.36 51.09
CA ARG A 337 26.45 -20.24 52.04
C ARG A 337 27.73 -19.62 52.59
N VAL A 338 28.49 -18.90 51.75
CA VAL A 338 29.76 -18.27 52.16
C VAL A 338 29.53 -17.01 53.00
N THR A 339 28.43 -16.29 52.77
CA THR A 339 28.13 -15.05 53.51
C THR A 339 27.60 -15.24 54.93
N GLU A 340 27.44 -16.48 55.43
CA GLU A 340 26.83 -16.84 56.73
C GLU A 340 25.64 -15.92 57.09
N PRO A 341 24.38 -16.28 56.78
CA PRO A 341 23.26 -15.41 57.09
C PRO A 341 23.20 -15.18 58.62
N LYS A 342 23.59 -13.98 59.06
CA LYS A 342 23.49 -13.52 60.46
C LYS A 342 22.05 -13.29 60.94
N ILE A 343 21.06 -13.77 60.18
CA ILE A 343 19.64 -13.58 60.48
C ILE A 343 19.00 -14.97 60.39
N GLU A 344 18.60 -15.48 61.54
CA GLU A 344 17.75 -16.67 61.64
C GLU A 344 16.41 -16.37 60.97
N ILE A 345 16.13 -17.09 59.87
CA ILE A 345 14.83 -17.00 59.21
C ILE A 345 13.91 -17.98 59.91
N VAL A 346 12.99 -17.46 60.71
CA VAL A 346 11.87 -18.23 61.26
C VAL A 346 10.76 -18.24 60.22
N HIS A 347 10.52 -19.40 59.61
CA HIS A 347 9.37 -19.60 58.73
C HIS A 347 8.06 -19.55 59.55
N PRO A 348 6.89 -19.27 58.93
CA PRO A 348 5.60 -19.20 59.64
C PRO A 348 5.19 -20.50 60.35
N ASP A 349 5.82 -21.63 59.99
CA ASP A 349 5.66 -22.95 60.59
C ASP A 349 6.64 -23.23 61.75
N GLY A 350 7.48 -22.25 62.11
CA GLY A 350 8.44 -22.33 63.21
C GLY A 350 9.70 -23.15 62.89
N THR A 351 9.90 -23.60 61.64
CA THR A 351 11.10 -24.37 61.31
C THR A 351 12.31 -23.46 61.06
N LEU A 352 13.38 -23.68 61.82
CA LEU A 352 14.71 -23.14 61.56
C LEU A 352 15.42 -24.05 60.56
N ARG A 353 15.82 -23.52 59.41
CA ARG A 353 16.74 -24.20 58.49
C ARG A 353 17.95 -23.30 58.27
N VAL A 354 19.11 -23.83 58.64
CA VAL A 354 20.44 -23.20 58.48
C VAL A 354 20.86 -23.21 57.01
#